data_AF-A0AAV5SJP8-F1
#
_entry.id   AF-A0AAV5SJP8-F1
#
_cell.length_a   1.000
_cell.length_b   1.000
_cell.length_c   1.000
_cell.angle_alpha   90.00
_cell.angle_beta   90.00
_cell.angle_gamma   90.00
#
_symmetry.space_group_name_H-M   'P 1'
#
loop_
_entity.id
_entity.type
_entity.pdbx_description
1 polymer ?
#
loop_
_entity_poly.entity_id
_entity_poly.type
_entity_poly.pdbx_seq_one_letter_code
_entity_poly.pdbx_strand_id
1 'polypeptide(L)'
;MAAWCADNLRDLAGWEASNLSLTCSSNETAKLLDGTIRQIVSWRDCDQLGGIAKTLQQLKEAEADAALPSALLLNMEAFGTGMSVETNQDFRKLVEQTEALSKSPSINGRERKHLKASCLWARGYFPEAQNTWEEILAKHPNDLIAVKFAHDSYFFSGDAEGKRDSVARVLPKWRKDEPCRSYLHGMLAFGLEECGQYEEAERNALLVS
;
A
#
# COMPACT_ATOMS: atom_id res chain seq x y z
N MET A 1 -17.65 1.57 -12.74
CA MET A 1 -17.82 1.90 -11.31
C MET A 1 -17.65 0.61 -10.53
N ALA A 2 -16.70 0.52 -9.62
CA ALA A 2 -16.33 -0.73 -8.98
C ALA A 2 -17.25 -1.00 -7.79
N ALA A 3 -18.42 -1.62 -7.98
CA ALA A 3 -19.35 -1.89 -6.86
C ALA A 3 -18.72 -2.70 -5.71
N TRP A 4 -17.71 -3.53 -6.02
CA TRP A 4 -17.05 -4.47 -5.09
C TRP A 4 -16.17 -3.81 -4.01
N CYS A 5 -15.78 -2.54 -4.18
CA CYS A 5 -14.78 -1.89 -3.32
C CYS A 5 -15.20 -1.79 -1.84
N ALA A 6 -16.51 -1.67 -1.56
CA ALA A 6 -17.07 -1.58 -0.21
C ALA A 6 -17.60 -2.92 0.31
N ASP A 7 -17.58 -3.97 -0.50
CA ASP A 7 -18.15 -5.27 -0.13
C ASP A 7 -17.19 -6.01 0.81
N ASN A 8 -17.72 -6.47 1.95
CA ASN A 8 -17.00 -7.26 2.94
C ASN A 8 -15.66 -6.63 3.34
N LEU A 9 -15.66 -5.33 3.68
CA LEU A 9 -14.47 -4.65 4.20
C LEU A 9 -13.99 -5.35 5.47
N ARG A 10 -12.68 -5.60 5.53
CA ARG A 10 -12.04 -6.28 6.66
C ARG A 10 -12.10 -5.40 7.90
N ASP A 11 -12.70 -5.92 8.95
CA ASP A 11 -12.55 -5.40 10.31
C ASP A 11 -11.31 -6.00 10.97
N LEU A 12 -11.06 -5.71 12.27
CA LEU A 12 -9.86 -6.20 12.96
C LEU A 12 -9.75 -7.73 12.91
N ALA A 13 -10.86 -8.46 13.04
CA ALA A 13 -10.88 -9.91 12.96
C ALA A 13 -10.60 -10.41 11.54
N GLY A 14 -11.12 -9.73 10.51
CA GLY A 14 -10.81 -10.03 9.12
C GLY A 14 -9.33 -9.82 8.78
N TRP A 15 -8.72 -8.74 9.27
CA TRP A 15 -7.28 -8.49 9.12
C TRP A 15 -6.44 -9.56 9.83
N GLU A 16 -6.82 -9.95 11.05
CA GLU A 16 -6.19 -11.04 11.81
C GLU A 16 -6.28 -12.38 11.05
N ALA A 17 -7.46 -12.72 10.51
CA ALA A 17 -7.69 -13.95 9.76
C ALA A 17 -6.82 -14.07 8.50
N SER A 18 -6.40 -12.93 7.93
CA SER A 18 -5.42 -12.88 6.82
C SER A 18 -3.95 -12.89 7.30
N ASN A 19 -3.67 -13.09 8.59
CA ASN A 19 -2.34 -12.96 9.23
C ASN A 19 -1.73 -11.56 9.06
N LEU A 20 -2.59 -10.54 9.10
CA LEU A 20 -2.26 -9.14 8.91
C LEU A 20 -2.84 -8.29 10.05
N SER A 21 -2.63 -8.72 11.30
CA SER A 21 -3.07 -8.04 12.53
C SER A 21 -2.74 -6.54 12.53
N LEU A 22 -3.71 -5.72 12.91
CA LEU A 22 -3.54 -4.27 13.06
C LEU A 22 -3.42 -3.91 14.54
N THR A 23 -2.67 -2.84 14.84
CA THR A 23 -2.60 -2.26 16.20
C THR A 23 -3.62 -1.18 16.48
N CYS A 24 -4.34 -0.71 15.45
CA CYS A 24 -5.48 0.17 15.68
C CYS A 24 -6.58 -0.53 16.49
N SER A 25 -7.35 0.25 17.22
CA SER A 25 -8.33 -0.27 18.18
C SER A 25 -9.76 -0.33 17.62
N SER A 26 -10.01 0.34 16.50
CA SER A 26 -11.36 0.49 15.94
C SER A 26 -11.59 -0.37 14.70
N ASN A 27 -12.69 -1.13 14.71
CA ASN A 27 -13.20 -1.83 13.53
C ASN A 27 -13.58 -0.87 12.40
N GLU A 28 -13.99 0.36 12.72
CA GLU A 28 -14.29 1.38 11.72
C GLU A 28 -13.01 1.82 11.00
N THR A 29 -11.95 2.12 11.74
CA THR A 29 -10.62 2.45 11.19
C THR A 29 -10.10 1.31 10.30
N ALA A 30 -10.22 0.06 10.76
CA ALA A 30 -9.77 -1.12 10.01
C ALA A 30 -10.52 -1.28 8.66
N LYS A 31 -11.85 -1.08 8.66
CA LYS A 31 -12.67 -1.16 7.43
C LYS A 31 -12.36 -0.01 6.48
N LEU A 32 -12.23 1.19 7.01
CA LEU A 32 -11.93 2.38 6.23
C LEU A 32 -10.54 2.28 5.58
N LEU A 33 -9.55 1.76 6.32
CA LEU A 33 -8.24 1.43 5.79
C LEU A 33 -8.34 0.42 4.63
N ASP A 34 -9.08 -0.67 4.82
CA ASP A 34 -9.28 -1.68 3.77
C ASP A 34 -9.91 -1.09 2.50
N GLY A 35 -10.97 -0.29 2.65
CA GLY A 35 -11.63 0.38 1.53
C GLY A 35 -10.72 1.39 0.82
N THR A 36 -9.89 2.10 1.57
CA THR A 36 -8.91 3.05 1.02
C THR A 36 -7.85 2.31 0.19
N ILE A 37 -7.31 1.21 0.69
CA ILE A 37 -6.32 0.39 -0.02
C ILE A 37 -6.89 -0.15 -1.33
N ARG A 38 -8.13 -0.65 -1.33
CA ARG A 38 -8.81 -1.15 -2.53
C ARG A 38 -8.94 -0.06 -3.60
N GLN A 39 -9.27 1.17 -3.22
CA GLN A 39 -9.34 2.30 -4.15
C GLN A 39 -7.96 2.70 -4.70
N ILE A 40 -6.92 2.74 -3.85
CA ILE A 40 -5.55 3.04 -4.27
C ILE A 40 -5.00 1.99 -5.24
N VAL A 41 -5.19 0.71 -4.93
CA VAL A 41 -4.70 -0.40 -5.75
C VAL A 41 -5.40 -0.46 -7.10
N SER A 42 -6.70 -0.18 -7.10
CA SER A 42 -7.49 -0.19 -8.33
C SER A 42 -7.44 1.10 -9.14
N TRP A 43 -6.89 2.17 -8.57
CA TRP A 43 -6.98 3.54 -9.08
C TRP A 43 -8.41 3.93 -9.48
N ARG A 44 -9.39 3.54 -8.66
CA ARG A 44 -10.81 3.81 -8.89
C ARG A 44 -11.48 4.30 -7.63
N ASP A 45 -12.35 5.29 -7.82
CA ASP A 45 -13.27 5.72 -6.78
C ASP A 45 -14.33 4.66 -6.49
N CYS A 46 -14.69 4.60 -5.21
CA CYS A 46 -15.77 3.79 -4.68
C CYS A 46 -16.96 4.68 -4.34
N ASP A 47 -18.04 4.65 -5.12
CA ASP A 47 -19.19 5.53 -4.89
C ASP A 47 -19.82 5.30 -3.52
N GLN A 48 -19.86 4.04 -3.06
CA GLN A 48 -20.37 3.67 -1.74
C GLN A 48 -19.58 4.29 -0.59
N LEU A 49 -18.27 4.52 -0.79
CA LEU A 49 -17.40 5.17 0.18
C LEU A 49 -17.24 6.68 -0.09
N GLY A 50 -17.83 7.19 -1.18
CA GLY A 50 -17.73 8.57 -1.61
C GLY A 50 -16.38 8.97 -2.22
N GLY A 51 -15.63 8.01 -2.77
CA GLY A 51 -14.37 8.22 -3.47
C GLY A 51 -13.13 8.32 -2.57
N ILE A 52 -11.96 8.28 -3.20
CA ILE A 52 -10.66 8.15 -2.52
C ILE A 52 -10.37 9.35 -1.62
N ALA A 53 -10.68 10.56 -2.08
CA ALA A 53 -10.45 11.80 -1.33
C ALA A 53 -11.22 11.80 0.00
N LYS A 54 -12.50 11.37 -0.03
CA LYS A 54 -13.32 11.27 1.17
C LYS A 54 -12.80 10.20 2.12
N THR A 55 -12.42 9.02 1.60
CA THR A 55 -11.89 7.96 2.46
C THR A 55 -10.56 8.32 3.10
N LEU A 56 -9.66 9.02 2.39
CA LEU A 56 -8.41 9.52 2.97
C LEU A 56 -8.66 10.55 4.07
N GLN A 57 -9.61 11.47 3.85
CA GLN A 57 -10.01 12.44 4.87
C GLN A 57 -10.57 11.74 6.13
N GLN A 58 -11.52 10.82 5.95
CA GLN A 58 -12.10 10.08 7.08
C GLN A 58 -11.04 9.24 7.80
N LEU A 59 -10.08 8.65 7.07
CA LEU A 59 -9.02 7.82 7.65
C LEU A 59 -8.08 8.64 8.53
N LYS A 60 -7.81 9.88 8.12
CA LYS A 60 -7.05 10.86 8.90
C LYS A 60 -7.76 11.28 10.19
N GLU A 61 -9.09 11.32 10.17
CA GLU A 61 -9.93 11.74 11.29
C GLU A 61 -10.29 10.58 12.26
N ALA A 62 -10.23 9.33 11.80
CA ALA A 62 -10.72 8.16 12.55
C ALA A 62 -9.87 7.83 13.79
N GLU A 63 -8.55 7.69 13.64
CA GLU A 63 -7.64 7.31 14.73
C GLU A 63 -6.24 7.86 14.45
N ALA A 64 -5.91 9.02 15.04
CA ALA A 64 -4.75 9.82 14.66
C ALA A 64 -3.39 9.08 14.79
N ASP A 65 -3.26 8.19 15.78
CA ASP A 65 -2.02 7.45 16.07
C ASP A 65 -2.07 6.00 15.57
N ALA A 66 -3.01 5.65 14.70
CA ALA A 66 -3.06 4.33 14.08
C ALA A 66 -1.91 4.16 13.07
N ALA A 67 -0.99 3.25 13.36
CA ALA A 67 0.27 3.08 12.64
C ALA A 67 0.12 2.89 11.12
N LEU A 68 -0.66 1.90 10.68
CA LEU A 68 -0.80 1.62 9.25
C LEU A 68 -1.57 2.71 8.48
N PRO A 69 -2.66 3.30 9.02
CA PRO A 69 -3.25 4.51 8.48
C PRO A 69 -2.26 5.67 8.32
N SER A 70 -1.43 5.99 9.32
CA SER A 70 -0.44 7.07 9.21
C SER A 70 0.60 6.79 8.11
N ALA A 71 1.07 5.55 7.99
CA ALA A 71 1.98 5.15 6.92
C ALA A 71 1.35 5.33 5.53
N LEU A 72 0.10 4.88 5.36
CA LEU A 72 -0.63 5.02 4.09
C LEU A 72 -0.89 6.49 3.74
N LEU A 73 -1.27 7.32 4.71
CA LEU A 73 -1.49 8.75 4.48
C LEU A 73 -0.19 9.45 4.08
N LEU A 74 0.92 9.18 4.77
CA LEU A 74 2.22 9.74 4.38
C LEU A 74 2.64 9.31 2.98
N ASN A 75 2.42 8.03 2.64
CA ASN A 75 2.66 7.50 1.31
C ASN A 75 1.87 8.23 0.21
N MET A 76 0.60 8.56 0.48
CA MET A 76 -0.23 9.30 -0.46
C MET A 76 0.19 10.77 -0.60
N GLU A 77 0.66 11.41 0.47
CA GLU A 77 1.20 12.77 0.43
C GLU A 77 2.58 12.81 -0.26
N ALA A 78 3.39 11.76 -0.08
CA ALA A 78 4.68 11.59 -0.75
C ALA A 78 4.53 11.15 -2.22
N PHE A 79 3.31 10.88 -2.68
CA PHE A 79 3.06 10.37 -4.01
C PHE A 79 3.34 11.45 -5.06
N GLY A 80 4.31 11.19 -5.95
CA GLY A 80 4.76 12.14 -6.97
C GLY A 80 5.98 12.96 -6.54
N THR A 81 6.28 14.03 -7.28
CA THR A 81 7.54 14.81 -7.13
C THR A 81 7.30 16.29 -6.82
N GLY A 82 6.07 16.65 -6.43
CA GLY A 82 5.67 18.05 -6.24
C GLY A 82 6.04 18.66 -4.89
N MET A 83 6.45 17.85 -3.92
CA MET A 83 6.74 18.25 -2.55
C MET A 83 8.01 17.57 -2.05
N SER A 84 8.74 18.25 -1.16
CA SER A 84 9.91 17.68 -0.49
C SER A 84 9.96 18.11 0.97
N VAL A 85 10.62 17.32 1.81
CA VAL A 85 10.79 17.66 3.23
C VAL A 85 11.60 18.94 3.42
N GLU A 86 12.42 19.35 2.47
CA GLU A 86 13.21 20.59 2.50
C GLU A 86 12.35 21.83 2.25
N THR A 87 11.35 21.71 1.39
CA THR A 87 10.58 22.85 0.85
C THR A 87 9.19 23.01 1.46
N ASN A 88 8.59 21.93 1.96
CA ASN A 88 7.25 21.95 2.52
C ASN A 88 7.29 21.63 4.04
N GLN A 89 6.93 22.63 4.86
CA GLN A 89 6.98 22.52 6.31
C GLN A 89 5.94 21.55 6.87
N ASP A 90 4.74 21.49 6.29
CA ASP A 90 3.68 20.61 6.77
C ASP A 90 3.99 19.15 6.43
N PHE A 91 4.55 18.91 5.25
CA PHE A 91 5.04 17.59 4.85
C PHE A 91 6.20 17.13 5.76
N ARG A 92 7.15 18.01 6.08
CA ARG A 92 8.22 17.70 7.04
C ARG A 92 7.65 17.27 8.40
N LYS A 93 6.68 18.03 8.94
CA LYS A 93 6.02 17.69 10.21
C LYS A 93 5.32 16.34 10.15
N LEU A 94 4.64 16.03 9.04
CA LEU A 94 3.98 14.73 8.86
C LEU A 94 4.99 13.58 8.88
N VAL A 95 6.13 13.75 8.21
CA VAL A 95 7.23 12.76 8.22
C VAL A 95 7.79 12.58 9.64
N GLU A 96 8.05 13.67 10.36
CA GLU A 96 8.57 13.64 11.74
C GLU A 96 7.59 12.98 12.72
N GLN A 97 6.29 13.25 12.59
CA GLN A 97 5.22 12.61 13.37
C GLN A 97 5.15 11.11 13.11
N THR A 98 5.20 10.70 11.83
CA THR A 98 5.20 9.30 11.43
C THR A 98 6.43 8.56 11.97
N GLU A 99 7.60 9.21 11.94
CA GLU A 99 8.83 8.67 12.50
C GLU A 99 8.77 8.56 14.04
N ALA A 100 8.19 9.53 14.72
CA ALA A 100 7.97 9.48 16.16
C ALA A 100 7.03 8.32 16.54
N LEU A 101 5.92 8.15 15.79
CA LEU A 101 4.99 7.05 15.98
C LEU A 101 5.70 5.69 15.84
N SER A 102 6.61 5.55 14.86
CA SER A 102 7.39 4.32 14.65
C SER A 102 8.24 3.87 15.85
N LYS A 103 8.43 4.72 16.86
CA LYS A 103 9.17 4.41 18.10
C LYS A 103 8.26 3.90 19.22
N SER A 104 6.94 3.97 19.05
CA SER A 104 5.99 3.49 20.06
C SER A 104 6.14 1.97 20.31
N PRO A 105 6.13 1.51 21.57
CA PRO A 105 6.20 0.09 21.90
C PRO A 105 4.90 -0.66 21.58
N SER A 106 3.77 0.03 21.41
CA SER A 106 2.48 -0.60 21.12
C SER A 106 2.34 -1.09 19.68
N ILE A 107 3.21 -0.65 18.77
CA ILE A 107 3.14 -0.96 17.34
C ILE A 107 3.81 -2.31 17.04
N ASN A 108 3.14 -3.18 16.29
CA ASN A 108 3.72 -4.46 15.90
C ASN A 108 4.87 -4.29 14.89
N GLY A 109 5.66 -5.35 14.69
CA GLY A 109 6.84 -5.29 13.82
C GLY A 109 6.54 -4.95 12.35
N ARG A 110 5.38 -5.34 11.83
CA ARG A 110 5.00 -5.14 10.42
C ARG A 110 4.61 -3.69 10.16
N GLU A 111 3.72 -3.13 10.99
CA GLU A 111 3.31 -1.73 10.87
C GLU A 111 4.48 -0.77 11.12
N ARG A 112 5.39 -1.12 12.03
CA ARG A 112 6.63 -0.35 12.23
C ARG A 112 7.51 -0.29 10.98
N LYS A 113 7.58 -1.38 10.20
CA LYS A 113 8.29 -1.40 8.92
C LYS A 113 7.59 -0.55 7.86
N HIS A 114 6.26 -0.55 7.82
CA HIS A 114 5.50 0.34 6.94
C HIS A 114 5.79 1.81 7.25
N LEU A 115 5.70 2.22 8.52
CA LEU A 115 6.07 3.58 8.95
C LEU A 115 7.50 3.95 8.54
N LYS A 116 8.47 3.04 8.76
CA LYS A 116 9.87 3.24 8.35
C LYS A 116 9.99 3.42 6.83
N ALA A 117 9.37 2.54 6.03
CA ALA A 117 9.42 2.60 4.58
C ALA A 117 8.80 3.90 4.04
N SER A 118 7.65 4.31 4.58
CA SER A 118 7.00 5.58 4.25
C SER A 118 7.89 6.79 4.54
N CYS A 119 8.55 6.81 5.70
CA CYS A 119 9.49 7.88 6.07
C CYS A 119 10.76 7.91 5.19
N LEU A 120 11.22 6.76 4.69
CA LEU A 120 12.34 6.67 3.76
C LEU A 120 11.93 7.17 2.37
N TRP A 121 10.77 6.71 1.89
CA TRP A 121 10.22 7.11 0.60
C TRP A 121 9.94 8.61 0.54
N ALA A 122 9.30 9.17 1.58
CA ALA A 122 9.03 10.60 1.68
C ALA A 122 10.30 11.48 1.63
N ARG A 123 11.47 10.91 1.91
CA ARG A 123 12.78 11.59 1.83
C ARG A 123 13.57 11.24 0.57
N GLY A 124 13.00 10.47 -0.35
CA GLY A 124 13.64 10.05 -1.61
C GLY A 124 14.62 8.89 -1.48
N TYR A 125 14.70 8.22 -0.33
CA TYR A 125 15.53 7.02 -0.14
C TYR A 125 14.82 5.77 -0.69
N PHE A 126 14.59 5.75 -2.01
CA PHE A 126 13.78 4.71 -2.66
C PHE A 126 14.34 3.30 -2.46
N PRO A 127 15.65 3.01 -2.65
CA PRO A 127 16.17 1.65 -2.47
C PRO A 127 15.96 1.12 -1.05
N GLU A 128 16.14 1.96 -0.03
CA GLU A 128 15.94 1.58 1.36
C GLU A 128 14.45 1.39 1.71
N ALA A 129 13.57 2.21 1.14
CA ALA A 129 12.12 2.04 1.26
C ALA A 129 11.66 0.72 0.62
N GLN A 130 12.09 0.46 -0.62
CA GLN A 130 11.85 -0.78 -1.37
C GLN A 130 12.30 -2.00 -0.56
N ASN A 131 13.55 -2.02 -0.11
CA ASN A 131 14.06 -3.12 0.72
C ASN A 131 13.22 -3.34 1.99
N THR A 132 12.77 -2.26 2.63
CA THR A 132 11.92 -2.35 3.83
C THR A 132 10.55 -2.97 3.51
N TRP A 133 9.92 -2.63 2.38
CA TRP A 133 8.69 -3.29 1.93
C TRP A 133 8.92 -4.74 1.48
N GLU A 134 10.02 -5.04 0.80
CA GLU A 134 10.39 -6.40 0.41
C GLU A 134 10.60 -7.31 1.63
N GLU A 135 11.17 -6.78 2.72
CA GLU A 135 11.26 -7.51 3.99
C GLU A 135 9.89 -7.79 4.62
N ILE A 136 8.88 -6.95 4.38
CA ILE A 136 7.48 -7.23 4.76
C ILE A 136 6.96 -8.36 3.87
N LEU A 137 7.08 -8.23 2.54
CA LEU A 137 6.57 -9.19 1.56
C LEU A 137 7.20 -10.58 1.67
N ALA A 138 8.44 -10.67 2.15
CA ALA A 138 9.10 -11.93 2.45
C ALA A 138 8.34 -12.73 3.53
N LYS A 139 7.72 -12.06 4.51
CA LYS A 139 6.97 -12.66 5.63
C LYS A 139 5.46 -12.68 5.41
N HIS A 140 4.94 -11.61 4.81
CA HIS A 140 3.52 -11.35 4.57
C HIS A 140 3.32 -11.09 3.08
N PRO A 141 3.40 -12.11 2.22
CA PRO A 141 3.30 -11.92 0.77
C PRO A 141 1.94 -11.33 0.36
N ASN A 142 0.91 -11.47 1.19
CA ASN A 142 -0.43 -10.93 1.00
C ASN A 142 -0.62 -9.50 1.56
N ASP A 143 0.43 -8.82 2.03
CA ASP A 143 0.34 -7.43 2.47
C ASP A 143 0.22 -6.49 1.27
N LEU A 144 -1.03 -6.16 0.91
CA LEU A 144 -1.35 -5.39 -0.29
C LEU A 144 -0.75 -3.98 -0.29
N ILE A 145 -0.59 -3.36 0.89
CA ILE A 145 0.03 -2.03 1.02
C ILE A 145 1.50 -2.13 0.62
N ALA A 146 2.20 -3.16 1.10
CA ALA A 146 3.61 -3.35 0.79
C ALA A 146 3.79 -3.65 -0.70
N VAL A 147 2.93 -4.47 -1.31
CA VAL A 147 2.97 -4.74 -2.76
C VAL A 147 2.79 -3.45 -3.55
N LYS A 148 1.75 -2.67 -3.24
CA LYS A 148 1.43 -1.45 -3.99
C LYS A 148 2.55 -0.42 -3.92
N PHE A 149 3.02 -0.11 -2.71
CA PHE A 149 4.01 0.96 -2.55
C PHE A 149 5.44 0.54 -2.90
N ALA A 150 5.79 -0.75 -2.79
CA ALA A 150 7.01 -1.25 -3.42
C ALA A 150 6.95 -1.09 -4.94
N HIS A 151 5.86 -1.52 -5.58
CA HIS A 151 5.65 -1.39 -7.04
C HIS A 151 5.71 0.06 -7.52
N ASP A 152 5.01 0.97 -6.84
CA ASP A 152 5.07 2.40 -7.16
C ASP A 152 6.47 2.97 -6.93
N SER A 153 7.14 2.60 -5.84
CA SER A 153 8.49 3.08 -5.55
C SER A 153 9.50 2.61 -6.61
N TYR A 154 9.39 1.36 -7.09
CA TYR A 154 10.22 0.87 -8.20
C TYR A 154 9.93 1.62 -9.51
N PHE A 155 8.66 1.96 -9.76
CA PHE A 155 8.30 2.81 -10.89
C PHE A 155 8.97 4.19 -10.81
N PHE A 156 8.91 4.85 -9.65
CA PHE A 156 9.54 6.17 -9.46
C PHE A 156 11.07 6.13 -9.52
N SER A 157 11.71 5.03 -9.12
CA SER A 157 13.17 4.88 -9.24
C SER A 157 13.62 4.38 -10.62
N GLY A 158 12.70 4.03 -11.52
CA GLY A 158 13.01 3.48 -12.84
C GLY A 158 13.52 2.04 -12.85
N ASP A 159 13.31 1.28 -11.77
CA ASP A 159 13.75 -0.11 -11.65
C ASP A 159 12.65 -1.06 -12.14
N ALA A 160 12.64 -1.31 -13.46
CA ALA A 160 11.64 -2.18 -14.10
C ALA A 160 11.73 -3.64 -13.64
N GLU A 161 12.95 -4.16 -13.42
CA GLU A 161 13.16 -5.54 -13.00
C GLU A 161 12.68 -5.75 -11.56
N GLY A 162 13.03 -4.85 -10.64
CA GLY A 162 12.52 -4.84 -9.27
C GLY A 162 10.99 -4.79 -9.23
N LYS A 163 10.38 -3.90 -10.03
CA LYS A 163 8.92 -3.77 -10.18
C LYS A 163 8.27 -5.09 -10.59
N ARG A 164 8.78 -5.75 -11.62
CA ARG A 164 8.28 -7.04 -12.13
C ARG A 164 8.47 -8.14 -11.08
N ASP A 165 9.69 -8.27 -10.58
CA ASP A 165 10.10 -9.42 -9.77
C ASP A 165 9.46 -9.39 -8.38
N SER A 166 9.25 -8.21 -7.81
CA SER A 166 8.50 -8.04 -6.55
C SER A 166 7.12 -8.68 -6.61
N VAL A 167 6.33 -8.33 -7.64
CA VAL A 167 4.98 -8.87 -7.81
C VAL A 167 5.02 -10.35 -8.18
N ALA A 168 5.93 -10.76 -9.07
CA ALA A 168 6.08 -12.16 -9.48
C ALA A 168 6.40 -13.09 -8.30
N ARG A 169 7.18 -12.63 -7.31
CA ARG A 169 7.51 -13.41 -6.10
C ARG A 169 6.31 -13.66 -5.19
N VAL A 170 5.39 -12.71 -5.09
CA VAL A 170 4.26 -12.79 -4.14
C VAL A 170 3.02 -13.40 -4.76
N LEU A 171 2.73 -13.12 -6.04
CA LEU A 171 1.48 -13.50 -6.70
C LEU A 171 1.11 -15.00 -6.58
N PRO A 172 2.05 -15.97 -6.71
CA PRO A 172 1.72 -17.40 -6.52
C PRO A 172 1.29 -17.76 -5.09
N LYS A 173 1.62 -16.94 -4.09
CA LYS A 173 1.30 -17.15 -2.68
C LYS A 173 -0.05 -16.56 -2.28
N TRP A 174 -0.71 -15.81 -3.18
CA TRP A 174 -2.02 -15.21 -2.93
C TRP A 174 -3.14 -16.23 -3.16
N ARG A 175 -4.07 -16.30 -2.19
CA ARG A 175 -5.28 -17.12 -2.36
C ARG A 175 -6.16 -16.54 -3.46
N LYS A 176 -6.83 -17.42 -4.20
CA LYS A 176 -7.65 -17.03 -5.37
C LYS A 176 -8.80 -16.07 -5.03
N ASP A 177 -9.30 -16.15 -3.80
CA ASP A 177 -10.43 -15.39 -3.26
C ASP A 177 -10.01 -14.09 -2.55
N GLU A 178 -8.72 -13.80 -2.41
CA GLU A 178 -8.26 -12.56 -1.78
C GLU A 178 -8.65 -11.33 -2.64
N PRO A 179 -9.22 -10.28 -2.03
CA PRO A 179 -9.52 -9.04 -2.72
C PRO A 179 -8.29 -8.48 -3.43
N CYS A 180 -8.53 -7.82 -4.56
CA CYS A 180 -7.51 -7.21 -5.40
C CYS A 180 -6.50 -8.15 -6.07
N ARG A 181 -6.61 -9.49 -5.96
CA ARG A 181 -5.67 -10.40 -6.63
C ARG A 181 -5.58 -10.19 -8.14
N SER A 182 -6.68 -9.87 -8.81
CA SER A 182 -6.69 -9.55 -10.24
C SER A 182 -5.82 -8.33 -10.56
N TYR A 183 -5.74 -7.34 -9.65
CA TYR A 183 -4.88 -6.18 -9.84
C TYR A 183 -3.40 -6.51 -9.73
N LEU A 184 -3.00 -7.54 -8.99
CA LEU A 184 -1.61 -8.02 -9.00
C LEU A 184 -1.21 -8.59 -10.36
N HIS A 185 -2.14 -9.24 -11.07
CA HIS A 185 -1.88 -9.66 -12.46
C HIS A 185 -1.67 -8.44 -13.38
N GLY A 186 -2.44 -7.36 -13.18
CA GLY A 186 -2.22 -6.09 -13.89
C GLY A 186 -0.86 -5.45 -13.55
N MET A 187 -0.47 -5.42 -12.27
CA MET A 187 0.83 -4.91 -11.84
C MET A 187 2.00 -5.71 -12.42
N LEU A 188 1.86 -7.04 -12.46
CA LEU A 188 2.85 -7.94 -13.07
C LEU A 188 2.92 -7.73 -14.58
N ALA A 189 1.77 -7.65 -15.27
CA ALA A 189 1.71 -7.37 -16.69
C ALA A 189 2.44 -6.06 -17.03
N PHE A 190 2.20 -5.00 -16.26
CA PHE A 190 2.91 -3.73 -16.45
C PHE A 190 4.43 -3.86 -16.20
N GLY A 191 4.85 -4.59 -15.15
CA GLY A 191 6.27 -4.86 -14.91
C GLY A 191 6.93 -5.65 -16.06
N LEU A 192 6.22 -6.62 -16.63
CA LEU A 192 6.67 -7.42 -17.77
C LEU A 192 6.81 -6.58 -19.04
N GLU A 193 5.82 -5.73 -19.33
CA GLU A 193 5.83 -4.79 -20.45
C GLU A 193 7.06 -3.87 -20.40
N GLU A 194 7.33 -3.31 -19.22
CA GLU A 194 8.47 -2.41 -18.99
C GLU A 194 9.82 -3.12 -19.09
N CYS A 195 9.83 -4.45 -18.94
CA CYS A 195 10.98 -5.31 -19.21
C CYS A 195 11.02 -5.83 -20.66
N GLY A 196 10.12 -5.40 -21.55
CA GLY A 196 10.03 -5.85 -22.94
C GLY A 196 9.44 -7.25 -23.14
N GLN A 197 8.81 -7.85 -22.13
CA GLN A 197 8.24 -9.20 -22.16
C GLN A 197 6.75 -9.18 -22.54
N TYR A 198 6.45 -8.64 -23.72
CA TYR A 198 5.08 -8.30 -24.13
C TYR A 198 4.11 -9.49 -24.17
N GLU A 199 4.54 -10.66 -24.64
CA GLU A 199 3.66 -11.85 -24.72
C GLU A 199 3.25 -12.37 -23.32
N GLU A 200 4.15 -12.31 -22.34
CA GLU A 200 3.83 -12.67 -20.96
C GLU A 200 2.98 -11.59 -20.29
N ALA A 201 3.23 -10.31 -20.62
CA ALA A 201 2.44 -9.19 -20.16
C ALA A 201 0.97 -9.32 -20.59
N GLU A 202 0.73 -9.58 -21.88
CA GLU A 202 -0.63 -9.77 -22.41
C GLU A 202 -1.35 -10.94 -21.74
N ARG A 203 -0.67 -12.09 -21.57
CA ARG A 203 -1.23 -13.25 -20.88
C ARG A 203 -1.67 -12.92 -19.46
N ASN A 204 -0.88 -12.13 -18.72
CA ASN A 204 -1.26 -11.71 -17.38
C ASN A 204 -2.38 -10.67 -17.38
N ALA A 205 -2.40 -9.73 -18.33
CA ALA A 205 -3.45 -8.73 -18.45
C ALA A 205 -4.84 -9.35 -18.70
N LEU A 206 -4.91 -10.46 -19.43
CA LEU A 206 -6.16 -11.19 -19.68
C LEU A 206 -6.72 -11.90 -18.43
N LEU A 207 -5.91 -12.08 -17.38
CA LEU A 207 -6.33 -12.63 -16.09
C LEU A 207 -6.92 -11.58 -15.15
N VAL A 208 -7.02 -10.31 -15.57
CA VAL A 208 -7.56 -9.19 -14.79
C VAL A 208 -9.10 -9.09 -14.88
N SER A 209 -9.76 -10.12 -15.45
CA SER A 209 -11.22 -10.16 -15.65
C SER A 209 -12.05 -10.28 -14.37
#